data_AF-A0A7W5PT17-F1
#
_entry.id   AF-A0A7W5PT17-F1
#
_cell.length_a   1.000
_cell.length_b   1.000
_cell.length_c   1.000
_cell.angle_alpha   90.00
_cell.angle_beta   90.00
_cell.angle_gamma   90.00
#
_symmetry.space_group_name_H-M   'P 1'
#
loop_
_entity.id
_entity.type
_entity.pdbx_description
1 polymer ?
#
loop_
_entity_poly.entity_id
_entity_poly.type
_entity_poly.pdbx_seq_one_letter_code
_entity_poly.pdbx_strand_id
1 'polypeptide(L)'
;MNINRSFRLSRHFLVGIAMLISFVPDVTFAEGLTHEALRVRYILLPEGGAKISAETRCERSRDCVIYRSDNDEMQIKIHIEEDEGFSNTVSIDCSPAECFFDNGKSYIRFGAAPTSFDIRRGKAPNGLEMRSASRFGKLTISYRSTAPELLKINDRR
;
A
#
# COMPACT_ATOMS: atom_id res chain seq x y z
N MET A 1 -14.31 -58.70 61.08
CA MET A 1 -14.04 -58.71 62.53
C MET A 1 -12.69 -58.04 62.72
N ASN A 2 -12.70 -56.90 63.42
CA ASN A 2 -11.62 -56.18 64.14
C ASN A 2 -10.18 -56.14 63.60
N ILE A 3 -9.37 -55.10 63.79
CA ILE A 3 -9.42 -53.66 64.13
C ILE A 3 -7.93 -53.26 64.00
N ASN A 4 -7.70 -52.05 63.49
CA ASN A 4 -6.50 -51.21 63.63
C ASN A 4 -5.34 -51.68 64.53
N ARG A 5 -4.11 -51.50 64.02
CA ARG A 5 -3.06 -50.82 64.79
C ARG A 5 -2.28 -49.83 63.92
N SER A 6 -2.43 -48.56 64.26
CA SER A 6 -1.53 -47.46 63.91
C SER A 6 -0.21 -47.60 64.68
N PHE A 7 0.91 -47.09 64.15
CA PHE A 7 1.78 -46.12 64.85
C PHE A 7 2.94 -45.61 63.96
N ARG A 8 2.90 -44.29 63.74
CA ARG A 8 3.98 -43.27 63.69
C ARG A 8 5.18 -43.33 62.73
N LEU A 9 5.20 -42.25 61.92
CA LEU A 9 6.28 -41.27 61.64
C LEU A 9 7.71 -41.79 61.38
N SER A 10 8.23 -41.45 60.18
CA SER A 10 9.47 -40.67 60.10
C SER A 10 9.67 -40.00 58.72
N ARG A 11 9.78 -38.68 58.79
CA ARG A 11 10.69 -37.76 58.06
C ARG A 11 11.06 -38.02 56.59
N HIS A 12 10.69 -37.00 55.81
CA HIS A 12 11.47 -36.30 54.79
C HIS A 12 12.16 -37.14 53.71
N PHE A 13 11.71 -36.99 52.46
CA PHE A 13 12.59 -36.48 51.41
C PHE A 13 11.77 -35.91 50.25
N LEU A 14 12.07 -34.65 49.91
CA LEU A 14 11.56 -33.93 48.75
C LEU A 14 11.93 -34.66 47.46
N VAL A 15 10.99 -34.80 46.53
CA VAL A 15 11.26 -34.62 45.09
C VAL A 15 10.01 -34.02 44.46
N GLY A 16 10.05 -32.70 44.21
CA GLY A 16 9.09 -32.02 43.37
C GLY A 16 9.33 -32.37 41.91
N ILE A 17 8.27 -32.74 41.19
CA ILE A 17 8.28 -32.79 39.73
C ILE A 17 7.21 -31.80 39.27
N ALA A 18 7.67 -30.58 38.99
CA ALA A 18 6.87 -29.58 38.30
C ALA A 18 6.69 -30.03 36.85
N MET A 19 5.48 -30.47 36.52
CA MET A 19 5.09 -30.77 35.15
C MET A 19 4.83 -29.44 34.43
N LEU A 20 5.88 -28.86 33.86
CA LEU A 20 5.76 -27.77 32.90
C LEU A 20 5.18 -28.37 31.62
N ILE A 21 3.88 -28.22 31.42
CA ILE A 21 3.27 -28.44 30.11
C ILE A 21 3.76 -27.28 29.25
N SER A 22 4.70 -27.58 28.37
CA SER A 22 5.18 -26.68 27.33
C SER A 22 3.96 -26.25 26.50
N PHE A 23 3.53 -25.00 26.66
CA PHE A 23 2.79 -24.32 25.60
C PHE A 23 3.75 -24.29 24.40
N VAL A 24 3.53 -25.16 23.43
CA VAL A 24 4.05 -24.94 22.08
C VAL A 24 3.24 -23.75 21.59
N PRO A 25 3.83 -22.55 21.38
CA PRO A 25 3.12 -21.57 20.60
C PRO A 25 2.96 -22.20 19.21
N ASP A 26 1.72 -22.45 18.80
CA ASP A 26 1.41 -22.61 17.39
C ASP A 26 2.04 -21.39 16.71
N VAL A 27 3.14 -21.63 16.00
CA VAL A 27 3.71 -20.63 15.12
C VAL A 27 2.77 -20.60 13.92
N THR A 28 1.62 -19.95 14.09
CA THR A 28 0.88 -19.39 12.96
C THR A 28 1.84 -18.42 12.30
N PHE A 29 2.58 -18.93 11.31
CA PHE A 29 3.13 -18.09 10.26
C PHE A 29 1.92 -17.37 9.67
N ALA A 30 1.72 -16.13 10.09
CA ALA A 30 0.89 -15.22 9.35
C ALA A 30 1.51 -15.15 7.95
N GLU A 31 0.94 -15.88 7.00
CA GLU A 31 1.05 -15.60 5.56
C GLU A 31 0.34 -14.27 5.27
N GLY A 32 0.80 -13.21 5.95
CA GLY A 32 0.54 -11.84 5.60
C GLY A 32 1.79 -11.37 4.88
N LEU A 33 1.94 -11.76 3.61
CA LEU A 33 2.77 -11.01 2.68
C LEU A 33 2.29 -9.56 2.80
N THR A 34 3.10 -8.76 3.47
CA THR A 34 2.85 -7.36 3.73
C THR A 34 2.66 -6.69 2.38
N HIS A 35 1.41 -6.42 2.01
CA HIS A 35 1.10 -5.58 0.86
C HIS A 35 1.71 -4.22 1.20
N GLU A 36 2.90 -3.95 0.65
CA GLU A 36 3.67 -2.77 1.00
C GLU A 36 2.89 -1.53 0.55
N ALA A 37 2.29 -0.84 1.52
CA ALA A 37 1.64 0.43 1.25
C ALA A 37 2.68 1.47 0.80
N LEU A 38 2.26 2.38 -0.07
CA LEU A 38 3.06 3.47 -0.61
C LEU A 38 2.49 4.79 -0.17
N ARG A 39 3.35 5.69 0.32
CA ARG A 39 2.95 7.07 0.59
C ARG A 39 3.05 7.86 -0.70
N VAL A 40 1.91 8.36 -1.15
CA VAL A 40 1.78 9.17 -2.35
C VAL A 40 1.50 10.59 -1.95
N ARG A 41 2.38 11.51 -2.34
CA ARG A 41 2.21 12.95 -2.22
C ARG A 41 1.83 13.51 -3.57
N TYR A 42 0.78 14.31 -3.59
CA TYR A 42 0.34 14.95 -4.81
C TYR A 42 -0.03 16.41 -4.58
N ILE A 43 0.12 17.18 -5.66
CA ILE A 43 -0.35 18.54 -5.80
C ILE A 43 -1.24 18.56 -7.03
N LEU A 44 -2.49 18.94 -6.87
CA LEU A 44 -3.41 19.17 -7.98
C LEU A 44 -3.72 20.66 -8.08
N LEU A 45 -3.58 21.21 -9.28
CA LEU A 45 -3.98 22.57 -9.62
C LEU A 45 -5.09 22.49 -10.68
N PRO A 46 -6.37 22.43 -10.27
CA PRO A 46 -7.50 22.47 -11.18
C PRO A 46 -7.55 23.81 -11.93
N GLU A 47 -8.09 23.81 -13.15
CA GLU A 47 -8.32 25.04 -13.89
C GLU A 47 -9.38 25.90 -13.16
N GLY A 48 -9.01 27.14 -12.82
CA GLY A 48 -9.88 28.06 -12.08
C GLY A 48 -10.13 27.69 -10.61
N GLY A 49 -9.52 26.61 -10.12
CA GLY A 49 -9.70 26.11 -8.75
C GLY A 49 -8.54 26.46 -7.80
N ALA A 50 -8.73 26.16 -6.53
CA ALA A 50 -7.68 26.28 -5.53
C ALA A 50 -6.65 25.14 -5.68
N LYS A 51 -5.39 25.43 -5.34
CA LYS A 51 -4.33 24.41 -5.26
C LYS A 51 -4.65 23.43 -4.13
N ILE A 52 -4.66 22.14 -4.46
CA ILE A 52 -4.82 21.03 -3.53
C ILE A 52 -3.46 20.38 -3.32
N SER A 53 -3.09 20.09 -2.07
CA SER A 53 -1.85 19.42 -1.72
C SER A 53 -2.13 18.43 -0.59
N ALA A 54 -1.82 17.15 -0.79
CA ALA A 54 -2.07 16.13 0.21
C ALA A 54 -1.10 14.95 0.10
N GLU A 55 -1.13 14.09 1.12
CA GLU A 55 -0.44 12.81 1.19
C GLU A 55 -1.49 11.72 1.49
N THR A 56 -1.45 10.62 0.77
CA THR A 56 -2.30 9.44 1.02
C THR A 56 -1.47 8.16 1.02
N ARG A 57 -2.01 7.09 1.59
CA ARG A 57 -1.42 5.75 1.55
C ARG A 57 -2.18 4.90 0.54
N CYS A 58 -1.45 4.32 -0.40
CA CYS A 58 -1.99 3.47 -1.46
C CYS A 58 -1.41 2.08 -1.34
N GLU A 59 -2.26 1.06 -1.41
CA GLU A 59 -1.82 -0.34 -1.44
C GLU A 59 -1.44 -0.72 -2.87
N ARG A 60 -0.50 -1.66 -3.01
CA ARG A 60 -0.19 -2.27 -4.31
C ARG A 60 -1.39 -3.05 -4.83
N SER A 61 -1.49 -3.18 -6.15
CA SER A 61 -2.50 -4.01 -6.83
C SER A 61 -3.95 -3.58 -6.56
N ARG A 62 -4.16 -2.35 -6.08
CA ARG A 62 -5.47 -1.75 -5.83
C ARG A 62 -5.53 -0.32 -6.32
N ASP A 63 -6.71 0.08 -6.78
CA ASP A 63 -6.99 1.47 -7.13
C ASP A 63 -6.95 2.36 -5.89
N CYS A 64 -6.17 3.42 -5.95
CA CYS A 64 -6.09 4.43 -4.91
C CYS A 64 -6.62 5.76 -5.45
N VAL A 65 -7.77 6.19 -4.93
CA VAL A 65 -8.36 7.48 -5.29
C VAL A 65 -7.55 8.59 -4.61
N ILE A 66 -6.89 9.43 -5.41
CA ILE A 66 -6.13 10.59 -4.90
C ILE A 66 -6.92 11.89 -5.00
N TYR A 67 -7.96 11.94 -5.83
CA TYR A 67 -8.82 13.10 -5.93
C TYR A 67 -10.23 12.70 -6.33
N ARG A 68 -11.21 13.44 -5.80
CA ARG A 68 -12.63 13.35 -6.14
C ARG A 68 -13.16 14.76 -6.26
N SER A 69 -13.84 15.08 -7.37
CA SER A 69 -14.54 16.35 -7.51
C SER A 69 -15.79 16.37 -6.62
N ASP A 70 -16.20 17.56 -6.17
CA ASP A 70 -17.31 17.72 -5.21
C ASP A 70 -18.65 17.15 -5.71
N ASN A 71 -18.81 17.05 -7.02
CA ASN A 71 -20.00 16.53 -7.71
C ASN A 71 -19.81 15.11 -8.27
N ASP A 72 -18.72 14.41 -7.92
CA ASP A 72 -18.38 13.07 -8.41
C ASP A 72 -18.27 12.94 -9.96
N GLU A 73 -18.24 14.05 -10.70
CA GLU A 73 -18.01 14.04 -12.15
C GLU A 73 -16.66 13.42 -12.52
N MET A 74 -15.65 13.57 -11.66
CA MET A 74 -14.30 13.12 -11.95
C MET A 74 -13.56 12.72 -10.68
N GLN A 75 -12.99 11.52 -10.72
CA GLN A 75 -12.00 11.04 -9.77
C GLN A 75 -10.69 10.83 -10.52
N ILE A 76 -9.57 11.11 -9.84
CA ILE A 76 -8.25 10.70 -10.29
C ILE A 76 -7.83 9.55 -9.40
N LYS A 77 -7.56 8.43 -10.04
CA LYS A 77 -7.09 7.21 -9.41
C LYS A 77 -5.65 6.97 -9.84
N ILE A 78 -4.94 6.26 -8.97
CA ILE A 78 -3.66 5.68 -9.32
C ILE A 78 -3.71 4.19 -9.03
N HIS A 79 -3.05 3.43 -9.87
CA HIS A 79 -2.90 2.00 -9.71
C HIS A 79 -1.42 1.68 -9.69
N ILE A 80 -0.99 0.96 -8.66
CA ILE A 80 0.42 0.57 -8.51
C ILE A 80 0.52 -0.89 -8.91
N GLU A 81 1.16 -1.14 -10.05
CA GLU A 81 1.36 -2.50 -10.56
C GLU A 81 2.39 -3.25 -9.71
N GLU A 82 2.08 -4.51 -9.44
CA GLU A 82 2.97 -5.47 -8.80
C GLU A 82 3.47 -6.42 -9.88
N ASP A 83 4.70 -6.21 -10.33
CA ASP A 83 5.29 -7.01 -11.40
C ASP A 83 6.52 -7.76 -10.86
N GLU A 84 6.61 -9.06 -11.14
CA GLU A 84 7.60 -10.00 -10.56
C GLU A 84 9.07 -9.67 -10.92
N GLY A 85 9.31 -8.64 -11.74
CA GLY A 85 10.60 -8.31 -12.34
C GLY A 85 11.18 -6.92 -12.06
N PHE A 86 10.69 -6.15 -11.08
CA PHE A 86 11.07 -4.74 -10.80
C PHE A 86 10.55 -3.71 -11.81
N SER A 87 9.24 -3.73 -12.06
CA SER A 87 8.54 -2.61 -12.69
C SER A 87 7.58 -2.00 -11.66
N ASN A 88 8.12 -1.19 -10.74
CA ASN A 88 7.31 -0.38 -9.83
C ASN A 88 6.70 0.79 -10.63
N THR A 89 5.73 0.48 -11.49
CA THR A 89 5.05 1.44 -12.34
C THR A 89 3.75 1.85 -11.66
N VAL A 90 3.53 3.16 -11.57
CA VAL A 90 2.26 3.72 -11.09
C VAL A 90 1.55 4.27 -12.30
N SER A 91 0.40 3.70 -12.64
CA SER A 91 -0.52 4.23 -13.64
C SER A 91 -1.51 5.19 -12.99
N ILE A 92 -2.03 6.12 -13.79
CA ILE A 92 -2.94 7.19 -13.40
C ILE A 92 -4.11 7.16 -14.37
N ASP A 93 -5.32 7.09 -13.85
CA ASP A 93 -6.56 7.04 -14.62
C ASP A 93 -7.62 7.98 -14.03
N CYS A 94 -8.67 8.22 -14.82
CA CYS A 94 -9.81 9.01 -14.39
C CYS A 94 -11.12 8.25 -14.60
N SER A 95 -12.06 8.43 -13.66
CA SER A 95 -13.37 7.78 -13.65
C SER A 95 -14.38 8.65 -12.89
N PRO A 96 -15.67 8.70 -13.27
CA PRO A 96 -16.27 8.07 -14.45
C PRO A 96 -15.97 8.83 -15.76
N ALA A 97 -15.58 10.10 -15.68
CA ALA A 97 -15.13 10.84 -16.85
C ALA A 97 -13.73 10.39 -17.28
N GLU A 98 -13.59 10.07 -18.57
CA GLU A 98 -12.29 9.79 -19.18
C GLU A 98 -11.39 11.03 -19.16
N CYS A 99 -10.09 10.79 -19.13
CA CYS A 99 -9.08 11.83 -19.25
C CYS A 99 -7.90 11.35 -20.08
N PHE A 100 -7.12 12.30 -20.59
CA PHE A 100 -5.82 12.03 -21.17
C PHE A 100 -4.80 13.06 -20.72
N PHE A 101 -3.53 12.71 -20.93
CA PHE A 101 -2.38 13.51 -20.53
C PHE A 101 -1.63 14.01 -21.76
N ASP A 102 -1.23 15.29 -21.76
CA ASP A 102 -0.64 15.94 -22.95
C ASP A 102 0.66 15.27 -23.44
N ASN A 103 1.38 14.59 -22.55
CA ASN A 103 2.60 13.84 -22.90
C ASN A 103 2.33 12.40 -23.38
N GLY A 104 1.05 12.01 -23.50
CA GLY A 104 0.60 10.66 -23.85
C GLY A 104 0.93 9.59 -22.81
N LYS A 105 1.48 9.97 -21.65
CA LYS A 105 1.90 9.04 -20.60
C LYS A 105 0.94 9.14 -19.43
N SER A 106 0.34 8.01 -19.08
CA SER A 106 -0.46 7.83 -17.87
C SER A 106 0.29 7.08 -16.78
N TYR A 107 1.63 6.96 -16.86
CA TYR A 107 2.41 6.18 -15.90
C TYR A 107 3.72 6.84 -15.48
N ILE A 108 4.21 6.46 -14.29
CA ILE A 108 5.50 6.87 -13.69
C ILE A 108 6.24 5.66 -13.13
N ARG A 109 7.57 5.73 -13.11
CA ARG A 109 8.45 4.67 -12.56
C ARG A 109 9.03 5.05 -11.20
N PHE A 110 9.33 4.04 -10.39
CA PHE A 110 9.78 4.20 -8.99
C PHE A 110 11.17 4.74 -8.84
N GLY A 111 11.32 5.66 -7.89
CA GLY A 111 12.53 6.45 -7.69
C GLY A 111 12.66 7.66 -8.62
N ALA A 112 11.68 7.93 -9.50
CA ALA A 112 11.68 9.14 -10.30
C ALA A 112 11.45 10.39 -9.44
N ALA A 113 12.04 11.51 -9.86
CA ALA A 113 11.71 12.83 -9.35
C ALA A 113 10.20 13.13 -9.45
N PRO A 114 9.65 14.08 -8.67
CA PRO A 114 8.25 14.48 -8.79
C PRO A 114 7.87 14.73 -10.25
N THR A 115 6.87 14.01 -10.73
CA THR A 115 6.46 14.05 -12.13
C THR A 115 5.18 14.85 -12.26
N SER A 116 5.09 15.68 -13.29
CA SER A 116 3.93 16.52 -13.54
C SER A 116 3.20 16.12 -14.82
N PHE A 117 1.87 16.18 -14.76
CA PHE A 117 0.93 15.82 -15.80
C PHE A 117 -0.05 16.95 -16.04
N ASP A 118 -0.17 17.41 -17.28
CA ASP A 118 -1.30 18.24 -17.69
C ASP A 118 -2.46 17.30 -18.04
N ILE A 119 -3.58 17.48 -17.34
CA ILE A 119 -4.76 16.62 -17.44
C ILE A 119 -5.82 17.33 -18.27
N ARG A 120 -6.41 16.60 -19.21
CA ARG A 120 -7.54 17.08 -20.03
C ARG A 120 -8.70 16.09 -19.92
N ARG A 121 -9.93 16.62 -19.91
CA ARG A 121 -11.14 15.80 -19.87
C ARG A 121 -11.46 15.26 -21.26
N GLY A 122 -11.98 14.03 -21.29
CA GLY A 122 -12.39 13.32 -22.50
C GLY A 122 -11.39 12.27 -22.97
N LYS A 123 -11.68 11.67 -24.13
CA LYS A 123 -10.80 10.71 -24.80
C LYS A 123 -9.62 11.42 -25.46
N ALA A 124 -8.47 10.75 -25.48
CA ALA A 124 -7.35 11.18 -26.31
C ALA A 124 -7.80 11.27 -27.78
N PRO A 125 -7.41 12.33 -28.52
CA PRO A 125 -7.79 12.47 -29.92
C PRO A 125 -7.07 11.41 -30.77
N ASN A 126 -7.83 10.66 -31.57
CA ASN A 126 -7.28 9.63 -32.47
C ASN A 126 -6.83 10.21 -33.84
N GLY A 127 -6.45 11.49 -33.88
CA GLY A 127 -5.97 12.20 -35.08
C GLY A 127 -7.05 12.66 -36.07
N LEU A 128 -8.27 12.10 -36.03
CA LEU A 128 -9.35 12.43 -36.97
C LEU A 128 -10.53 13.20 -36.36
N GLU A 129 -10.64 13.22 -35.03
CA GLU A 129 -11.65 14.01 -34.31
C GLU A 129 -10.97 15.17 -33.59
N MET A 130 -11.20 16.40 -34.06
CA MET A 130 -10.85 17.60 -33.31
C MET A 130 -11.94 17.85 -32.26
N ARG A 131 -12.01 17.01 -31.24
CA ARG A 131 -12.88 17.25 -30.08
C ARG A 131 -12.19 18.23 -29.14
N SER A 132 -12.90 19.30 -28.79
CA SER A 132 -12.48 20.25 -27.77
C SER A 132 -12.36 19.54 -26.43
N ALA A 133 -11.15 19.08 -26.11
CA ALA A 133 -10.83 18.57 -24.79
C ALA A 133 -10.58 19.76 -23.85
N SER A 134 -11.48 19.97 -22.89
CA SER A 134 -11.27 20.99 -21.87
C SER A 134 -10.09 20.60 -20.98
N ARG A 135 -9.26 21.59 -20.66
CA ARG A 135 -8.21 21.40 -19.68
C ARG A 135 -8.87 21.16 -18.32
N PHE A 136 -8.36 20.17 -17.58
CA PHE A 136 -8.81 19.93 -16.21
C PHE A 136 -7.89 20.62 -15.22
N GLY A 137 -6.58 20.51 -15.44
CA GLY A 137 -5.60 21.06 -14.54
C GLY A 137 -4.23 20.40 -14.68
N LYS A 138 -3.39 20.60 -13.67
CA LYS A 138 -2.05 20.01 -13.58
C LYS A 138 -1.91 19.19 -12.30
N LEU A 139 -1.47 17.95 -12.44
CA LEU A 139 -1.18 17.04 -11.33
C LEU A 139 0.34 16.85 -11.22
N THR A 140 0.91 17.15 -10.07
CA THR A 140 2.27 16.75 -9.71
C THR A 140 2.21 15.65 -8.67
N ILE A 141 2.88 14.53 -8.92
CA ILE A 141 2.85 13.34 -8.06
C ILE A 141 4.28 12.89 -7.73
N SER A 142 4.45 12.41 -6.50
CA SER A 142 5.65 11.75 -6.01
C SER A 142 5.28 10.71 -4.98
N TYR A 143 6.13 9.72 -4.75
CA TYR A 143 5.87 8.71 -3.74
C TYR A 143 7.15 8.22 -3.09
N ARG A 144 6.98 7.54 -1.95
CA ARG A 144 8.07 6.90 -1.21
C ARG A 144 7.62 5.53 -0.72
N SER A 145 8.53 4.55 -0.80
CA SER A 145 8.34 3.26 -0.13
C SER A 145 8.24 3.48 1.37
N THR A 146 7.29 2.83 2.03
CA THR A 146 7.30 2.72 3.49
C THR A 146 7.94 1.42 3.98
N ALA A 147 8.40 0.56 3.08
CA ALA A 147 9.16 -0.62 3.46
C ALA A 147 10.48 -0.18 4.13
N PRO A 148 10.83 -0.74 5.30
CA PRO A 148 12.20 -0.63 5.77
C PRO A 148 13.09 -1.27 4.71
N GLU A 149 14.09 -0.54 4.20
CA GLU A 149 15.16 -1.17 3.42
C GLU A 149 15.73 -2.29 4.30
N LEU A 150 15.40 -3.53 3.99
CA LEU A 150 16.15 -4.66 4.51
C LEU A 150 17.54 -4.51 3.91
N LEU A 151 18.42 -3.88 4.69
CA LEU A 151 19.85 -3.88 4.48
C LEU A 151 20.21 -5.33 4.16
N LYS A 152 20.61 -5.58 2.92
CA LYS A 152 21.24 -6.84 2.53
C LYS A 152 22.55 -6.91 3.32
N ILE A 153 22.48 -7.40 4.55
CA ILE A 153 23.67 -7.77 5.31
C ILE A 153 24.25 -8.93 4.53
N ASN A 154 25.24 -8.60 3.70
CA ASN A 154 25.98 -9.54 2.90
C ASN A 154 26.92 -10.27 3.85
N ASP A 155 26.39 -11.25 4.58
CA ASP A 155 27.18 -12.16 5.42
C ASP A 155 27.87 -13.17 4.49
N ARG A 156 28.93 -12.71 3.82
CA ARG A 156 29.93 -13.61 3.24
C ARG A 156 30.95 -13.91 4.32
N ARG A 157 30.76 -15.03 4.98
CA ARG A 157 31.77 -15.70 5.80
C ARG A 157 32.59 -16.65 4.94
#